data_AF-A0A1D2NDR9-F1
#
_entry.id   AF-A0A1D2NDR9-F1
#
_cell.length_a   1.000
_cell.length_b   1.000
_cell.length_c   1.000
_cell.angle_alpha   90.00
_cell.angle_beta   90.00
_cell.angle_gamma   90.00
#
_symmetry.space_group_name_H-M   'P 1'
#
loop_
_entity.id
_entity.type
_entity.pdbx_description
1 polymer ?
#
loop_
_entity_poly.entity_id
_entity_poly.type
_entity_poly.pdbx_seq_one_letter_code
_entity_poly.pdbx_strand_id
1 'polypeptide(L)'
;MTKKSVFVSKWDYNHGIHSDPTWLFAISEPERTTTLKPIPTTAEPSNCEKSAYGCCPDGFTSALGPKHGGCPSLCNCNKLGSVEETCDPSTQECRCRTGVGGPKCDRCLPGYWGLHRIGMEGKEGCMGCGCSKFGSVREDCEQMSGRCVVRENKKPIFCI
;
A
#
# COMPACT_ATOMS: atom_id res chain seq x y z
N MET A 1 9.20 34.71 53.69
CA MET A 1 10.12 34.11 52.70
C MET A 1 9.41 32.94 52.01
N THR A 2 9.74 32.76 50.75
CA THR A 2 9.01 32.15 49.63
C THR A 2 8.93 30.62 49.64
N LYS A 3 7.77 30.01 49.30
CA LYS A 3 7.52 29.23 48.07
C LYS A 3 6.24 28.38 48.13
N LYS A 4 5.51 28.43 47.01
CA LYS A 4 4.40 27.56 46.60
C LYS A 4 4.90 26.15 46.26
N SER A 5 4.06 25.13 46.44
CA SER A 5 3.85 24.09 45.42
C SER A 5 2.49 23.42 45.63
N VAL A 6 1.90 22.96 44.53
CA VAL A 6 0.46 22.70 44.32
C VAL A 6 0.22 21.21 44.00
N PHE A 7 -1.05 20.77 44.12
CA PHE A 7 -1.72 19.57 43.56
C PHE A 7 -1.56 18.27 44.37
N VAL A 8 -2.60 17.44 44.62
CA VAL A 8 -3.83 17.13 43.85
C VAL A 8 -5.02 16.96 44.80
N SER A 9 -6.15 17.63 44.53
CA SER A 9 -7.42 17.42 45.22
C SER A 9 -8.31 16.42 44.49
N LYS A 10 -8.67 15.39 45.24
CA LYS A 10 -9.74 14.39 45.06
C LYS A 10 -11.01 15.02 44.43
N TRP A 11 -11.53 14.38 43.38
CA TRP A 11 -12.90 14.60 42.91
C TRP A 11 -13.68 13.31 43.09
N ASP A 12 -14.43 13.25 44.18
CA ASP A 12 -15.56 12.35 44.37
C ASP A 12 -16.73 12.89 43.52
N TYR A 13 -17.32 12.06 42.66
CA TYR A 13 -18.60 12.37 42.03
C TYR A 13 -19.58 11.23 42.30
N ASN A 14 -20.50 11.53 43.22
CA ASN A 14 -21.66 10.72 43.63
C ASN A 14 -22.57 10.36 42.45
N HIS A 15 -23.19 9.17 42.53
CA HIS A 15 -24.59 8.87 42.17
C HIS A 15 -24.82 7.42 42.66
N GLY A 16 -25.85 7.00 43.40
CA GLY A 16 -27.12 7.53 43.87
C GLY A 16 -27.92 6.27 44.23
N ILE A 17 -28.29 6.10 45.50
CA ILE A 17 -29.02 4.91 45.99
C ILE A 17 -30.47 5.02 45.52
N HIS A 18 -30.97 4.02 44.79
CA HIS A 18 -32.40 3.80 44.58
C HIS A 18 -32.78 2.41 45.05
N SER A 19 -33.56 2.40 46.13
CA SER A 19 -34.27 1.27 46.70
C SER A 19 -35.69 1.23 46.13
N ASP A 20 -36.09 0.16 45.43
CA ASP A 20 -37.42 -0.46 45.63
C ASP A 20 -37.57 -1.83 44.88
N PRO A 21 -38.45 -2.73 45.39
CA PRO A 21 -38.53 -4.16 45.06
C PRO A 21 -39.69 -4.53 44.11
N THR A 22 -39.74 -5.82 43.73
CA THR A 22 -40.81 -6.53 42.98
C THR A 22 -40.90 -6.16 41.48
N TRP A 23 -40.86 -7.07 40.52
CA TRP A 23 -41.77 -8.20 40.31
C TRP A 23 -41.10 -9.34 39.55
N LEU A 24 -41.47 -10.55 39.97
CA LEU A 24 -41.22 -11.83 39.35
C LEU A 24 -41.70 -11.86 37.88
N PHE A 25 -40.79 -12.08 36.94
CA PHE A 25 -41.08 -12.86 35.73
C PHE A 25 -39.87 -13.72 35.39
N ALA A 26 -40.03 -15.02 35.60
CA ALA A 26 -39.13 -16.03 35.09
C ALA A 26 -39.28 -16.11 33.57
N ILE A 27 -38.20 -15.84 32.85
CA ILE A 27 -37.96 -16.36 31.51
C ILE A 27 -36.48 -16.70 31.41
N SER A 28 -36.25 -17.92 30.93
CA SER A 28 -34.99 -18.62 30.71
C SER A 28 -33.89 -17.78 30.05
N GLU A 29 -32.72 -17.70 30.69
CA GLU A 29 -31.45 -17.36 30.03
C GLU A 29 -30.43 -18.47 30.36
N PRO A 30 -30.08 -19.35 29.41
CA PRO A 30 -28.89 -20.17 29.57
C PRO A 30 -27.66 -19.27 29.36
N GLU A 31 -26.89 -19.16 30.42
CA GLU A 31 -25.45 -18.86 30.49
C GLU A 31 -24.89 -18.04 29.31
N ARG A 32 -24.80 -16.72 29.51
CA ARG A 32 -23.90 -15.88 28.74
C ARG A 32 -22.46 -16.20 29.16
N THR A 33 -21.97 -17.36 28.75
CA THR A 33 -20.54 -17.59 28.60
C THR A 33 -20.09 -16.59 27.54
N THR A 34 -19.51 -15.48 27.99
CA THR A 34 -18.74 -14.57 27.14
C THR A 34 -17.55 -15.36 26.61
N THR A 35 -17.81 -16.17 25.58
CA THR A 35 -16.78 -16.74 24.74
C THR A 35 -16.15 -15.52 24.09
N LEU A 36 -15.00 -15.10 24.61
CA LEU A 36 -14.09 -14.27 23.86
C LEU A 36 -13.92 -14.99 22.54
N LYS A 37 -14.51 -14.45 21.48
CA LYS A 37 -14.32 -14.94 20.12
C LYS A 37 -12.81 -14.96 19.95
N PRO A 38 -12.18 -16.14 19.74
CA PRO A 38 -10.75 -16.17 19.54
C PRO A 38 -10.44 -15.19 18.41
N ILE A 39 -9.45 -14.32 18.65
CA ILE A 39 -8.77 -13.59 17.59
C ILE A 39 -8.51 -14.62 16.49
N PRO A 40 -8.86 -14.36 15.21
CA PRO A 40 -8.57 -15.30 14.14
C PRO A 40 -7.04 -15.45 14.06
N THR A 41 -6.53 -16.43 14.80
CA THR A 41 -5.14 -16.86 14.84
C THR A 41 -5.02 -18.22 14.18
N THR A 42 -6.05 -18.61 13.42
CA THR A 42 -5.94 -19.58 12.34
C THR A 42 -5.56 -18.78 11.11
N ALA A 43 -4.29 -18.85 10.70
CA ALA A 43 -4.04 -18.90 9.27
C ALA A 43 -5.02 -19.96 8.75
N GLU A 44 -6.05 -19.54 8.01
CA GLU A 44 -6.90 -20.52 7.33
C GLU A 44 -5.95 -21.43 6.55
N PRO A 45 -6.12 -22.77 6.63
CA PRO A 45 -5.25 -23.69 5.92
C PRO A 45 -5.20 -23.22 4.48
N SER A 46 -4.01 -22.83 4.05
CA SER A 46 -3.83 -22.10 2.82
C SER A 46 -4.34 -22.97 1.68
N ASN A 47 -5.45 -22.55 1.07
CA ASN A 47 -6.09 -23.29 -0.02
C ASN A 47 -5.17 -23.44 -1.26
N CYS A 48 -3.94 -22.91 -1.22
CA CYS A 48 -2.91 -23.11 -2.24
C CYS A 48 -2.40 -24.54 -2.35
N GLU A 49 -2.51 -25.37 -1.30
CA GLU A 49 -2.12 -26.79 -1.37
C GLU A 49 -2.96 -27.58 -2.39
N LYS A 50 -4.18 -27.11 -2.66
CA LYS A 50 -5.10 -27.69 -3.65
C LYS A 50 -5.04 -26.98 -5.00
N SER A 51 -4.28 -25.88 -5.11
CA SER A 51 -4.09 -25.15 -6.37
C SER A 51 -3.22 -25.96 -7.33
N ALA A 52 -3.38 -25.71 -8.64
CA ALA A 52 -2.70 -26.47 -9.70
C ALA A 52 -1.16 -26.50 -9.58
N TYR A 53 -0.57 -25.45 -9.00
CA TYR A 53 0.89 -25.32 -8.85
C TYR A 53 1.36 -25.29 -7.39
N GLY A 54 0.46 -25.58 -6.44
CA GLY A 54 0.78 -25.53 -5.01
C GLY A 54 1.00 -24.11 -4.47
N CYS A 55 1.72 -24.04 -3.36
CA CYS A 55 2.01 -22.80 -2.64
C CYS A 55 3.36 -22.20 -3.06
N CYS A 56 3.48 -20.88 -2.91
CA CYS A 56 4.74 -20.14 -2.95
C CYS A 56 5.63 -20.52 -1.75
N PRO A 57 6.92 -20.11 -1.75
CA PRO A 57 7.84 -20.39 -0.64
C PRO A 57 7.41 -19.82 0.71
N ASP A 58 6.43 -18.91 0.72
CA ASP A 58 5.82 -18.35 1.92
C ASP A 58 4.78 -19.29 2.57
N GLY A 59 4.36 -20.36 1.89
CA GLY A 59 3.42 -21.37 2.39
C GLY A 59 1.95 -20.97 2.39
N PHE A 60 1.61 -19.76 1.94
CA PHE A 60 0.22 -19.27 1.96
C PHE A 60 -0.25 -18.63 0.64
N THR A 61 0.66 -18.16 -0.21
CA THR A 61 0.30 -17.59 -1.52
C THR A 61 0.20 -18.71 -2.55
N SER A 62 -0.83 -18.73 -3.40
CA SER A 62 -0.92 -19.71 -4.50
C SER A 62 0.08 -19.37 -5.60
N ALA A 63 0.87 -20.35 -6.03
CA ALA A 63 1.75 -20.19 -7.19
C ALA A 63 0.91 -20.08 -8.48
N LEU A 64 1.29 -19.18 -9.38
CA LEU A 64 0.62 -18.97 -10.68
C LEU A 64 1.16 -19.90 -11.76
N GLY A 65 2.33 -20.50 -11.55
CA GLY A 65 2.96 -21.42 -12.48
C GLY A 65 3.91 -22.43 -11.81
N PRO A 66 4.45 -23.37 -12.60
CA PRO A 66 5.34 -24.41 -12.09
C PRO A 66 6.61 -23.79 -11.46
N LYS A 67 7.24 -24.53 -10.54
CA LYS A 67 8.46 -24.10 -9.84
C LYS A 67 8.31 -22.74 -9.13
N HIS A 68 7.15 -22.49 -8.50
CA HIS A 68 6.82 -21.22 -7.83
C HIS A 68 6.71 -20.03 -8.80
N GLY A 69 6.36 -20.27 -10.06
CA GLY A 69 6.16 -19.21 -11.05
C GLY A 69 5.11 -18.20 -10.61
N GLY A 70 5.41 -16.92 -10.81
CA GLY A 70 4.55 -15.80 -10.41
C GLY A 70 4.50 -15.51 -8.91
N CYS A 71 5.27 -16.21 -8.07
CA CYS A 71 5.36 -15.92 -6.64
C CYS A 71 6.04 -14.56 -6.38
N PRO A 72 5.48 -13.70 -5.50
CA PRO A 72 6.01 -12.35 -5.26
C PRO A 72 7.48 -12.30 -4.85
N SER A 73 7.92 -13.27 -4.04
CA SER A 73 9.30 -13.39 -3.56
C SER A 73 10.33 -13.65 -4.66
N LEU A 74 9.89 -14.12 -5.83
CA LEU A 74 10.75 -14.39 -6.99
C LEU A 74 10.69 -13.28 -8.03
N CYS A 75 9.53 -12.63 -8.18
CA CYS A 75 9.29 -11.63 -9.21
C CYS A 75 10.09 -10.34 -9.00
N ASN A 76 10.27 -9.89 -7.75
CA ASN A 76 10.94 -8.62 -7.42
C ASN A 76 10.33 -7.40 -8.14
N CYS A 77 9.01 -7.37 -8.29
CA CYS A 77 8.29 -6.24 -8.87
C CYS A 77 8.43 -4.99 -7.99
N ASN A 78 8.71 -3.84 -8.60
CA ASN A 78 8.80 -2.58 -7.88
C ASN A 78 7.42 -2.19 -7.33
N LYS A 79 7.29 -2.03 -6.01
CA LYS A 79 6.00 -1.74 -5.34
C LYS A 79 5.34 -0.43 -5.81
N LEU A 80 6.13 0.59 -6.18
CA LEU A 80 5.61 1.85 -6.69
C LEU A 80 5.20 1.72 -8.14
N GLY A 81 6.01 1.05 -8.96
CA GLY A 81 5.84 0.98 -10.40
C GLY A 81 4.90 -0.13 -10.89
N SER A 82 4.66 -1.15 -10.07
CA SER A 82 3.85 -2.31 -10.44
C SER A 82 2.43 -2.20 -9.90
N VAL A 83 1.49 -2.86 -10.58
CA VAL A 83 0.11 -2.99 -10.12
C VAL A 83 0.00 -4.05 -9.02
N GLU A 84 0.83 -5.08 -9.10
CA GLU A 84 0.87 -6.22 -8.19
C GLU A 84 2.32 -6.69 -7.96
N GLU A 85 2.54 -7.50 -6.93
CA GLU A 85 3.87 -8.05 -6.60
C GLU A 85 4.14 -9.38 -7.32
N THR A 86 3.11 -9.98 -7.90
CA THR A 86 3.22 -11.16 -8.77
C THR A 86 3.64 -10.75 -10.19
N CYS A 87 4.16 -11.72 -10.93
CA CYS A 87 4.60 -11.55 -12.31
C CYS A 87 4.07 -12.68 -13.17
N ASP A 88 4.15 -12.52 -14.49
CA ASP A 88 3.84 -13.59 -15.43
C ASP A 88 4.73 -14.82 -15.14
N PRO A 89 4.16 -16.02 -14.94
CA PRO A 89 4.92 -17.21 -14.58
C PRO A 89 5.85 -17.70 -15.69
N SER A 90 5.63 -17.29 -16.94
CA SER A 90 6.42 -17.69 -18.11
C SER A 90 7.52 -16.68 -18.43
N THR A 91 7.21 -15.37 -18.42
CA THR A 91 8.16 -14.32 -18.79
C THR A 91 8.89 -13.70 -17.61
N GLN A 92 8.39 -13.88 -16.39
CA GLN A 92 8.82 -13.18 -15.17
C GLN A 92 8.67 -11.66 -15.24
N GLU A 93 7.79 -11.16 -16.13
CA GLU A 93 7.53 -9.74 -16.25
C GLU A 93 6.38 -9.30 -15.34
N CYS A 94 6.61 -8.20 -14.64
CA CYS A 94 5.65 -7.56 -13.76
C CYS A 94 4.66 -6.71 -14.55
N ARG A 95 3.43 -6.61 -14.05
CA ARG A 95 2.43 -5.72 -14.65
C ARG A 95 2.64 -4.29 -14.19
N CYS A 96 3.17 -3.44 -15.07
CA CYS A 96 3.52 -2.06 -14.75
C CYS A 96 2.32 -1.10 -14.79
N ARG A 97 2.39 -0.05 -13.98
CA ARG A 97 1.49 1.09 -14.01
C ARG A 97 1.74 1.97 -15.23
N THR A 98 0.82 2.88 -15.51
CA THR A 98 0.89 3.79 -16.67
C THR A 98 2.20 4.59 -16.68
N GLY A 99 2.89 4.61 -17.81
CA GLY A 99 4.16 5.34 -17.98
C GLY A 99 5.37 4.70 -17.27
N VAL A 100 5.20 3.54 -16.63
CA VAL A 100 6.27 2.76 -15.99
C VAL A 100 6.67 1.60 -16.91
N GLY A 101 7.94 1.20 -16.90
CA GLY A 101 8.43 0.11 -17.71
C GLY A 101 9.59 -0.65 -17.10
N GLY A 102 10.15 -1.56 -17.90
CA GLY A 102 11.11 -2.57 -17.48
C GLY A 102 10.43 -3.83 -16.93
N PRO A 103 11.13 -4.98 -16.93
CA PRO A 103 10.55 -6.26 -16.50
C PRO A 103 10.09 -6.26 -15.03
N LYS A 104 10.65 -5.36 -14.21
CA LYS A 104 10.34 -5.20 -12.79
C LYS A 104 9.64 -3.88 -12.47
N CYS A 105 9.20 -3.13 -13.48
CA CYS A 105 8.56 -1.82 -13.33
C CYS A 105 9.39 -0.82 -12.52
N ASP A 106 10.70 -0.83 -12.72
CA ASP A 106 11.70 -0.13 -11.90
C ASP A 106 12.13 1.22 -12.47
N ARG A 107 11.57 1.63 -13.61
CA ARG A 107 11.90 2.88 -14.30
C ARG A 107 10.69 3.46 -15.02
N CYS A 108 10.70 4.76 -15.30
CA CYS A 108 9.71 5.33 -16.21
C CYS A 108 10.06 4.97 -17.66
N LEU A 109 9.05 4.86 -18.52
CA LEU A 109 9.22 4.74 -19.96
C LEU A 109 9.89 6.01 -20.53
N PRO A 110 10.54 5.94 -21.70
CA PRO A 110 10.98 7.14 -22.43
C PRO A 110 9.81 8.13 -22.58
N GLY A 111 10.09 9.42 -22.42
CA GLY A 111 9.07 10.46 -22.36
C GLY A 111 8.25 10.52 -21.06
N TYR A 112 8.62 9.78 -20.01
CA TYR A 112 7.97 9.82 -18.69
C TYR A 112 8.96 10.02 -17.53
N TRP A 113 8.47 10.52 -16.40
CA TRP A 113 9.25 10.79 -15.20
C TRP A 113 8.45 10.69 -13.89
N GLY A 114 9.16 10.61 -12.77
CA GLY A 114 8.59 10.72 -11.44
C GLY A 114 8.07 9.41 -10.84
N LEU A 115 8.77 8.29 -11.02
CA LEU A 115 8.44 6.99 -10.39
C LEU A 115 8.24 7.11 -8.87
N HIS A 116 9.09 7.90 -8.20
CA HIS A 116 9.04 8.14 -6.76
C HIS A 116 7.80 8.93 -6.29
N ARG A 117 7.01 9.49 -7.23
CA ARG A 117 5.79 10.24 -6.93
C ARG A 117 4.53 9.40 -7.08
N ILE A 118 4.64 8.16 -7.56
CA ILE A 118 3.49 7.25 -7.64
C ILE A 118 2.98 6.97 -6.23
N GLY A 119 1.67 7.06 -6.03
CA GLY A 119 1.01 6.96 -4.72
C GLY A 119 1.03 8.25 -3.91
N MET A 120 1.76 9.28 -4.36
CA MET A 120 1.68 10.63 -3.79
C MET A 120 0.71 11.47 -4.61
N GLU A 121 -0.06 12.34 -3.96
CA GLU A 121 -0.95 13.30 -4.65
C GLU A 121 -1.92 12.67 -5.67
N GLY A 122 -2.34 11.42 -5.44
CA GLY A 122 -3.23 10.67 -6.33
C GLY A 122 -2.61 10.26 -7.68
N LYS A 123 -1.28 10.26 -7.81
CA LYS A 123 -0.60 9.84 -9.03
C LYS A 123 -0.55 8.31 -9.14
N GLU A 124 -1.14 7.76 -10.19
CA GLU A 124 -1.21 6.31 -10.42
C GLU A 124 -0.08 5.75 -11.28
N GLY A 125 0.79 6.60 -11.83
CA GLY A 125 1.86 6.22 -12.75
C GLY A 125 2.88 7.35 -12.97
N CYS A 126 3.88 7.12 -13.83
CA CYS A 126 4.81 8.19 -14.21
C CYS A 126 4.08 9.27 -15.01
N MET A 127 4.55 10.51 -14.89
CA MET A 127 4.01 11.65 -15.63
C MET A 127 4.73 11.83 -16.95
N GLY A 128 3.99 12.21 -18.00
CA GLY A 128 4.58 12.54 -19.30
C GLY A 128 5.50 13.76 -19.20
N CYS A 129 6.56 13.77 -20.01
CA CYS A 129 7.40 14.93 -20.23
C CYS A 129 6.62 16.00 -21.02
N GLY A 130 6.83 17.26 -20.68
CA GLY A 130 6.27 18.41 -21.39
C GLY A 130 7.30 19.11 -22.28
N CYS A 131 8.35 18.42 -22.72
CA CYS A 131 9.46 19.10 -23.40
C CYS A 131 9.08 19.53 -24.81
N SER A 132 9.18 20.83 -25.08
CA SER A 132 8.91 21.38 -26.41
C SER A 132 10.07 21.12 -27.37
N LYS A 133 9.79 20.49 -28.52
CA LYS A 133 10.77 20.27 -29.60
C LYS A 133 11.45 21.54 -30.14
N PHE A 134 10.82 22.71 -29.90
CA PHE A 134 11.32 24.00 -30.38
C PHE A 134 12.41 24.59 -29.49
N GLY A 135 12.37 24.31 -28.19
CA GLY A 135 13.34 24.81 -27.21
C GLY A 135 14.18 23.74 -26.53
N SER A 136 13.79 22.47 -26.62
CA SER A 136 14.53 21.34 -26.06
C SER A 136 15.39 20.62 -27.10
N VAL A 137 16.45 19.96 -26.64
CA VAL A 137 17.31 19.09 -27.45
C VAL A 137 16.57 17.79 -27.80
N ARG A 138 15.71 17.30 -26.90
CA ARG A 138 14.92 16.07 -27.01
C ARG A 138 13.52 16.28 -26.41
N GLU A 139 12.60 15.38 -26.74
CA GLU A 139 11.25 15.34 -26.15
C GLU A 139 11.22 14.53 -24.82
N ASP A 140 12.25 13.72 -24.58
CA ASP A 140 12.51 13.07 -23.29
C ASP A 140 13.00 14.07 -22.23
N CYS A 141 12.71 13.78 -20.97
CA CYS A 141 13.13 14.54 -19.81
C CYS A 141 13.86 13.67 -18.78
N GLU A 142 14.52 14.31 -17.82
CA GLU A 142 15.18 13.60 -16.70
C GLU A 142 14.16 12.84 -15.86
N GLN A 143 14.37 11.53 -15.65
CA GLN A 143 13.37 10.65 -15.03
C GLN A 143 12.99 10.99 -13.58
N MET A 144 13.82 11.75 -12.85
CA MET A 144 13.52 12.15 -11.47
C MET A 144 12.81 13.50 -11.40
N SER A 145 13.38 14.55 -12.01
CA SER A 145 12.82 15.91 -11.91
C SER A 145 11.88 16.31 -13.04
N GLY A 146 11.82 15.55 -14.13
CA GLY A 146 11.07 15.93 -15.34
C GLY A 146 11.72 17.07 -16.13
N ARG A 147 12.96 17.44 -15.79
CA ARG A 147 13.64 18.57 -16.41
C ARG A 147 14.02 18.26 -17.86
N CYS A 148 13.65 19.18 -18.75
CA CYS A 148 14.03 19.18 -20.16
C CYS A 148 15.43 19.77 -20.36
N VAL A 149 16.14 19.27 -21.37
CA VAL A 149 17.44 19.83 -21.77
C VAL A 149 17.22 20.93 -22.80
N VAL A 150 17.50 22.18 -22.43
CA VAL A 150 17.35 23.35 -23.31
C VAL A 150 18.37 23.27 -24.46
N ARG A 151 17.94 23.57 -25.68
CA ARG A 151 18.82 23.70 -26.84
C ARG A 151 19.60 25.02 -26.77
N GLU A 152 20.86 24.99 -27.19
CA GLU A 152 21.71 26.18 -27.30
C GLU A 152 20.98 27.34 -27.99
N ASN A 153 21.17 28.56 -27.47
CA ASN A 153 20.54 29.81 -27.94
C ASN A 153 19.02 29.90 -27.78
N LYS A 154 18.36 28.97 -27.09
CA LYS A 154 16.93 29.07 -26.75
C LYS A 154 16.76 29.59 -25.33
N LYS A 155 15.78 30.50 -25.16
CA LYS A 155 15.35 30.94 -23.82
C LYS A 155 14.65 29.78 -23.09
N PRO A 156 14.80 29.67 -21.76
CA PRO A 156 14.16 28.60 -20.98
C PRO A 156 12.63 28.51 -21.16
N ILE A 157 11.95 29.63 -21.43
CA ILE A 157 10.50 29.67 -21.66
C ILE A 157 10.03 28.84 -22.87
N PHE A 158 10.91 28.52 -23.81
CA PHE A 158 10.58 27.67 -24.96
C PHE A 158 10.82 26.18 -24.70
N CYS A 159 11.28 25.81 -23.51
CA CYS A 159 11.69 24.45 -23.18
C CYS A 159 10.52 23.55 -22.76
N ILE A 160 9.40 24.13 -22.33
CA ILE A 160 8.20 23.46 -21.81
C ILE A 160 6.94 23.87 -22.58
#